data_AF-A0A1G0FEG0-F1
#
_entry.id   AF-A0A1G0FEG0-F1
#
_cell.length_a   1.000
_cell.length_b   1.000
_cell.length_c   1.000
_cell.angle_alpha   90.00
_cell.angle_beta   90.00
_cell.angle_gamma   90.00
#
_symmetry.space_group_name_H-M   'P 1'
#
loop_
_entity.id
_entity.type
_entity.pdbx_description
1 polymer ?
#
loop_
_entity_poly.entity_id
_entity_poly.type
_entity_poly.pdbx_seq_one_letter_code
_entity_poly.pdbx_strand_id
1 'polypeptide(L)'
;MKRVLPRKLSPQRTMILKAVYDFYGELPKNISPKIKEVALYIMGRKKGIELNEEQQAVVWYVKQNLQDRTYREALGGIGLPLKS
;
A
#
# COMPACT_ATOMS: atom_id res chain seq x y z
N MET A 1 19.81 -20.41 -12.05
CA MET A 1 18.89 -20.24 -10.90
C MET A 1 17.56 -19.67 -11.40
N LYS A 2 16.44 -20.41 -11.30
CA LYS A 2 15.11 -19.86 -11.60
C LYS A 2 14.81 -18.75 -10.58
N ARG A 3 14.59 -17.51 -11.02
CA ARG A 3 14.12 -16.41 -10.16
C ARG A 3 12.70 -16.74 -9.72
N VAL A 4 12.53 -17.30 -8.52
CA VAL A 4 11.21 -17.52 -7.93
C VAL A 4 10.76 -16.21 -7.31
N LEU A 5 9.62 -15.67 -7.78
CA LEU A 5 9.04 -14.46 -7.19
C LEU A 5 8.66 -14.75 -5.73
N PRO A 6 9.00 -13.86 -4.78
CA PRO A 6 8.60 -14.04 -3.39
C PRO A 6 7.09 -14.09 -3.29
N ARG A 7 6.56 -15.22 -2.76
CA ARG A 7 5.12 -15.47 -2.63
C ARG A 7 4.46 -14.63 -1.54
N LYS A 8 5.24 -14.13 -0.58
CA LYS A 8 4.76 -13.30 0.53
C LYS A 8 5.18 -11.85 0.34
N LEU A 9 4.23 -10.94 0.51
CA LEU A 9 4.50 -9.50 0.59
C LEU A 9 5.30 -9.20 1.86
N SER A 10 6.28 -8.30 1.77
CA SER A 10 6.99 -7.83 2.96
C SER A 10 6.03 -6.99 3.83
N PRO A 11 6.26 -6.90 5.15
CA PRO A 11 5.40 -6.11 6.05
C PRO A 11 5.20 -4.68 5.57
N GLN A 12 6.27 -4.04 5.08
CA GLN A 12 6.21 -2.69 4.50
C GLN A 12 5.31 -2.60 3.28
N ARG A 13 5.33 -3.60 2.38
CA ARG A 13 4.47 -3.62 1.18
C ARG A 13 3.02 -3.86 1.54
N THR A 14 2.76 -4.73 2.50
CA THR A 14 1.42 -4.95 3.05
C THR A 14 0.87 -3.65 3.66
N MET A 15 1.69 -2.92 4.41
CA MET A 15 1.32 -1.64 5.01
C MET A 15 0.99 -0.58 3.95
N ILE A 16 1.81 -0.46 2.89
CA ILE A 16 1.53 0.46 1.77
C ILE A 16 0.20 0.11 1.11
N LEU A 17 -0.08 -1.17 0.85
CA LEU A 17 -1.36 -1.58 0.26
C LEU A 17 -2.53 -1.21 1.15
N LYS A 18 -2.44 -1.51 2.45
CA LYS A 18 -3.48 -1.16 3.41
C LYS A 18 -3.73 0.35 3.46
N ALA A 19 -2.68 1.18 3.49
CA ALA A 19 -2.81 2.64 3.50
C ALA A 19 -3.48 3.18 2.23
N VAL A 20 -3.13 2.61 1.07
CA VAL A 20 -3.77 2.98 -0.20
C VAL A 20 -5.25 2.55 -0.21
N TYR A 21 -5.58 1.37 0.30
CA TYR A 21 -6.97 0.90 0.39
C TYR A 21 -7.83 1.73 1.35
N ASP A 22 -7.25 2.08 2.51
CA ASP A 22 -7.89 2.92 3.50
C ASP A 22 -8.29 4.28 2.90
N PHE A 23 -7.41 4.88 2.08
CA PHE A 23 -7.71 6.12 1.37
C PHE A 23 -8.90 6.01 0.39
N TYR A 24 -8.94 4.94 -0.42
CA TYR A 24 -9.99 4.76 -1.42
C TYR A 24 -11.28 4.12 -0.88
N GLY A 25 -11.27 3.63 0.37
CA GLY A 25 -12.38 2.87 0.94
C GLY A 25 -12.66 1.53 0.24
N GLU A 26 -11.73 1.04 -0.59
CA GLU A 26 -11.91 -0.16 -1.40
C GLU A 26 -11.32 -1.42 -0.75
N LEU A 27 -12.08 -2.51 -0.74
CA LEU A 27 -11.60 -3.81 -0.30
C LEU A 27 -10.69 -4.47 -1.37
N PRO A 28 -9.68 -5.27 -0.96
CA PRO A 28 -8.70 -5.87 -1.87
C PRO A 28 -9.26 -6.81 -2.96
N LYS A 29 -10.57 -7.11 -2.94
CA LYS A 29 -11.22 -7.97 -3.94
C LYS A 29 -11.61 -7.21 -5.23
N ASN A 30 -11.80 -5.89 -5.17
CA ASN A 30 -12.25 -5.07 -6.30
C ASN A 30 -11.27 -3.96 -6.68
N ILE A 31 -9.96 -4.23 -6.57
CA ILE A 31 -8.92 -3.21 -6.75
C ILE A 31 -8.96 -2.66 -8.18
N SER A 32 -9.40 -1.42 -8.32
CA SER A 32 -9.29 -0.69 -9.58
C SER A 32 -7.83 -0.65 -10.05
N PRO A 33 -7.54 -0.78 -11.37
CA PRO A 33 -6.20 -0.63 -11.91
C PRO A 33 -5.49 0.65 -11.44
N LYS A 34 -6.26 1.74 -11.26
CA LYS A 34 -5.77 3.04 -10.77
C LYS A 34 -5.12 2.95 -9.38
N ILE A 35 -5.77 2.22 -8.46
CA ILE A 35 -5.30 2.02 -7.07
C ILE A 35 -4.02 1.19 -7.06
N LYS A 36 -3.97 0.17 -7.92
CA LYS A 36 -2.79 -0.69 -8.08
C LYS A 36 -1.59 0.11 -8.58
N GLU A 37 -1.78 1.06 -9.49
CA GLU A 37 -0.69 1.92 -9.98
C GLU A 37 -0.14 2.84 -8.89
N VAL A 38 -1.01 3.48 -8.11
CA VAL A 38 -0.59 4.29 -6.95
C VAL A 38 0.23 3.45 -5.97
N ALA A 39 -0.24 2.26 -5.61
CA ALA A 39 0.49 1.37 -4.71
C ALA A 39 1.84 0.93 -5.29
N LEU A 40 1.90 0.57 -6.57
CA LEU A 40 3.15 0.19 -7.25
C LEU A 40 4.14 1.35 -7.35
N TYR A 41 3.65 2.58 -7.53
CA TYR A 41 4.45 3.79 -7.54
C TYR A 41 5.08 4.03 -6.18
N ILE A 42 4.29 4.01 -5.11
CA ILE A 42 4.80 4.20 -3.73
C ILE A 42 5.83 3.12 -3.36
N MET A 43 5.65 1.89 -3.85
CA MET A 43 6.60 0.80 -3.63
C MET A 43 7.86 0.87 -4.52
N GLY A 44 7.92 1.78 -5.51
CA GLY A 44 9.02 1.87 -6.47
C GLY A 44 9.16 0.63 -7.38
N ARG A 45 8.04 -0.07 -7.66
CA ARG A 45 8.05 -1.38 -8.34
C ARG A 45 7.81 -1.33 -9.85
N LYS A 46 7.25 -0.24 -10.38
CA LYS A 46 6.97 -0.07 -11.82
C LYS A 46 7.61 1.25 -12.27
N LYS A 47 8.54 1.16 -13.22
CA LYS A 47 9.15 2.32 -13.87
C LYS A 47 8.17 2.89 -14.90
N GLY A 48 8.20 4.21 -15.12
CA GLY A 48 7.34 4.86 -16.12
C GLY A 48 5.85 4.89 -15.77
N ILE A 49 5.49 4.83 -14.48
CA ILE A 49 4.14 5.24 -14.07
C ILE A 49 4.11 6.77 -14.11
N GLU A 50 3.29 7.32 -15.00
CA GLU A 50 2.91 8.72 -14.97
C GLU A 50 1.63 8.85 -14.14
N LEU A 51 1.69 9.64 -13.08
CA LEU A 51 0.55 9.89 -12.21
C LEU A 51 -0.14 11.18 -12.62
N ASN A 52 -1.46 11.14 -12.76
CA ASN A 52 -2.25 12.36 -12.90
C ASN A 52 -2.32 13.13 -11.56
N GLU A 53 -2.83 14.37 -11.59
CA GLU A 53 -2.87 15.25 -10.41
C GLU A 53 -3.56 14.61 -9.21
N GLU A 54 -4.69 13.94 -9.44
CA GLU A 54 -5.43 13.24 -8.40
C GLU A 54 -4.58 12.13 -7.76
N GLN A 55 -3.94 11.28 -8.57
CA GLN A 55 -3.05 10.22 -8.09
C GLN A 55 -1.83 10.77 -7.36
N GLN A 56 -1.29 11.91 -7.78
CA GLN A 56 -0.19 12.59 -7.08
C GLN A 56 -0.63 13.07 -5.68
N ALA A 57 -1.82 13.65 -5.58
CA ALA A 57 -2.40 14.03 -4.29
C ALA A 57 -2.58 12.82 -3.37
N VAL A 58 -3.07 11.69 -3.90
CA VAL A 58 -3.18 10.43 -3.13
C VAL A 58 -1.81 9.95 -2.66
N VAL A 59 -0.81 9.94 -3.54
CA VAL A 59 0.55 9.54 -3.17
C VAL A 59 1.09 10.42 -2.04
N TRP A 60 0.88 11.72 -2.13
CA TRP A 60 1.30 12.65 -1.08
C TRP A 60 0.63 12.32 0.25
N TYR A 61 -0.70 12.18 0.25
CA TYR A 61 -1.49 11.88 1.44
C TYR A 61 -1.07 10.54 2.09
N VAL A 62 -0.96 9.48 1.29
CA VAL A 62 -0.54 8.16 1.77
C VAL A 62 0.87 8.20 2.35
N LYS A 63 1.80 8.94 1.73
CA LYS A 63 3.16 9.10 2.26
C LYS A 63 3.19 9.83 3.60
N GLN A 64 2.37 10.88 3.76
CA GLN A 64 2.26 11.61 5.02
C GLN A 64 1.71 10.69 6.14
N ASN A 65 0.62 9.98 5.87
CA ASN A 65 0.04 9.06 6.85
C ASN A 65 1.01 7.92 7.22
N LEU A 66 1.81 7.43 6.27
CA LEU A 66 2.84 6.43 6.53
C LEU A 66 4.03 6.96 7.34
N GLN A 67 4.15 8.26 7.58
CA GLN A 67 5.11 8.83 8.53
C GLN A 67 4.55 8.88 9.95
N ASP A 68 3.22 8.93 10.09
CA ASP A 68 2.54 8.93 11.39
C ASP A 68 2.68 7.56 12.08
N ARG A 69 3.22 7.57 13.30
CA ARG A 69 3.47 6.37 14.07
C ARG A 69 2.17 5.66 14.46
N THR A 70 1.17 6.40 14.92
CA THR A 70 -0.13 5.89 15.35
C THR A 70 -0.85 5.22 14.18
N TYR A 71 -0.82 5.86 13.00
CA TYR A 71 -1.41 5.31 11.79
C TYR A 71 -0.73 4.00 11.36
N ARG A 72 0.62 3.95 11.41
CA ARG A 72 1.36 2.72 11.14
C ARG A 72 1.05 1.60 12.14
N GLU A 73 0.93 1.93 13.42
CA GLU A 73 0.55 0.98 14.48
C GLU A 73 -0.88 0.47 14.26
N ALA A 74 -1.83 1.32 13.87
CA ALA A 74 -3.19 0.90 13.50
C ALA A 74 -3.19 -0.04 12.28
N LEU A 75 -2.45 0.29 11.22
CA LEU A 75 -2.34 -0.55 10.02
C LEU A 75 -1.60 -1.87 10.27
N GLY A 76 -0.60 -1.86 11.16
CA GLY A 76 0.18 -3.03 11.56
C GLY A 76 -0.51 -3.91 12.59
N GLY A 77 -1.33 -3.32 13.46
CA GLY A 77 -2.05 -3.97 14.57
C GLY A 77 -3.38 -4.61 14.16
N ILE A 78 -3.97 -4.22 13.03
CA ILE A 78 -5.12 -4.95 12.48
C ILE A 78 -4.61 -6.17 11.71
N GLY A 79 -4.51 -7.28 12.43
CA GLY A 79 -4.39 -8.62 11.87
C GLY A 79 -4.26 -9.68 12.95
N LEU A 80 -5.41 -10.15 13.46
CA LEU A 80 -5.58 -11.32 14.34
C LEU A 80 -5.22 -11.07 15.83
N PRO A 81 -5.94 -11.71 16.78
CA PRO A 81 -5.76 -11.48 18.20
C PRO A 81 -4.33 -11.83 18.63
N LEU A 82 -3.70 -10.94 19.38
CA LEU A 82 -2.55 -11.31 20.20
C LEU A 82 -3.05 -12.30 21.26
N LYS A 83 -2.92 -13.60 20.98
CA LYS A 83 -2.92 -14.62 22.03
C LYS A 83 -1.59 -14.51 22.78
N SER A 84 -1.65 -14.06 24.02
CA SER A 84 -1.27 -14.84 25.20
C SER A 84 -1.80 -14.13 26.43
#